data_AF-A0A1C4TM63-F1
#
_entry.id   AF-A0A1C4TM63-F1
#
_cell.length_a   1.000
_cell.length_b   1.000
_cell.length_c   1.000
_cell.angle_alpha   90.00
_cell.angle_beta   90.00
_cell.angle_gamma   90.00
#
_symmetry.space_group_name_H-M   'P 1'
#
loop_
_entity.id
_entity.type
_entity.pdbx_description
1 polymer ?
#
loop_
_entity_poly.entity_id
_entity_poly.type
_entity_poly.pdbx_seq_one_letter_code
_entity_poly.pdbx_strand_id
1 'polypeptide(L)'
;MRRLTPDEAEEARRQLDLRQRISAQVADAYADDGWTAVVQDIVLGEDLPRYVDRVRTRPLHVVVLAPSPGAVREREARRGKTGYGAWTVEAFDAYLRSGTPRIGLWLDTSGQTPEETVSAILDGLRG
;
A
#
# COMPACT_ATOMS: atom_id res chain seq x y z
N MET A 1 22.41 8.09 -13.30
CA MET A 1 21.32 8.09 -12.31
C MET A 1 21.65 9.12 -11.23
N ARG A 2 20.78 10.10 -10.96
CA ARG A 2 21.03 11.19 -10.00
C ARG A 2 20.39 10.85 -8.64
N ARG A 3 21.17 10.88 -7.56
CA ARG A 3 20.62 10.85 -6.18
C ARG A 3 19.97 12.21 -5.89
N LEU A 4 18.85 12.19 -5.17
CA LEU A 4 18.25 13.43 -4.65
C LEU A 4 19.24 14.10 -3.69
N THR A 5 19.33 15.41 -3.79
CA THR A 5 19.95 16.25 -2.76
C THR A 5 19.12 16.18 -1.46
N PRO A 6 19.68 16.56 -0.30
CA PRO A 6 18.93 16.58 0.95
C PRO A 6 17.63 17.39 0.88
N ASP A 7 17.67 18.58 0.28
CA ASP A 7 16.49 19.44 0.14
C ASP A 7 15.41 18.83 -0.77
N GLU A 8 15.82 18.21 -1.89
CA GLU A 8 14.91 17.48 -2.77
C GLU A 8 14.28 16.27 -2.07
N ALA A 9 15.03 15.58 -1.21
CA ALA A 9 14.51 14.47 -0.41
C ALA A 9 13.52 14.93 0.66
N GLU A 10 13.76 16.08 1.30
CA GLU A 10 12.83 16.67 2.28
C GLU A 10 11.52 17.10 1.61
N GLU A 11 11.59 17.80 0.48
CA GLU A 11 10.40 18.20 -0.27
C GLU A 11 9.61 16.98 -0.77
N ALA A 12 10.28 15.98 -1.33
CA ALA A 12 9.62 14.73 -1.73
C ALA A 12 8.91 14.06 -0.54
N ARG A 13 9.49 14.14 0.66
CA ARG A 13 8.87 13.61 1.87
C ARG A 13 7.64 14.42 2.30
N ARG A 14 7.69 15.76 2.21
CA ARG A 14 6.53 16.63 2.47
C ARG A 14 5.40 16.36 1.48
N GLN A 15 5.70 16.15 0.21
CA GLN A 15 4.71 15.81 -0.82
C GLN A 15 4.07 14.43 -0.57
N LEU A 16 4.86 13.43 -0.18
CA LEU A 16 4.35 12.12 0.20
C LEU A 16 3.42 12.20 1.42
N ASP A 17 3.83 12.95 2.45
CA ASP A 17 3.02 13.19 3.65
C ASP A 17 1.68 13.86 3.30
N LEU A 18 1.73 14.91 2.46
CA LEU A 18 0.54 15.61 1.99
C LEU A 18 -0.40 14.67 1.23
N ARG A 19 0.12 13.85 0.31
CA ARG A 19 -0.67 12.87 -0.45
C ARG A 19 -1.41 11.92 0.50
N GLN A 20 -0.70 11.33 1.45
CA GLN A 20 -1.26 10.39 2.41
C GLN A 20 -2.33 11.04 3.31
N ARG A 21 -2.09 12.28 3.76
CA ARG A 21 -3.05 13.02 4.57
C ARG A 21 -4.34 13.33 3.79
N ILE A 22 -4.22 13.80 2.56
CA ILE A 22 -5.39 14.13 1.73
C ILE A 22 -6.18 12.87 1.37
N SER A 23 -5.51 11.76 1.02
CA SER A 23 -6.22 10.52 0.68
C SER A 23 -7.00 9.95 1.87
N ALA A 24 -6.47 10.06 3.09
CA ALA A 24 -7.19 9.69 4.30
C ALA A 24 -8.44 10.57 4.53
N GLN A 25 -8.31 11.89 4.34
CA GLN A 25 -9.44 12.83 4.44
C GLN A 25 -10.52 12.56 3.39
N VAL A 26 -10.12 12.25 2.16
CA VAL A 26 -11.06 11.90 1.09
C VAL A 26 -11.80 10.60 1.42
N ALA A 27 -11.09 9.59 1.94
CA ALA A 27 -11.72 8.33 2.36
C ALA A 27 -12.73 8.54 3.49
N ASP A 28 -12.39 9.36 4.48
CA ASP A 28 -13.32 9.75 5.55
C ASP A 28 -14.56 10.46 4.98
N ALA A 29 -14.38 11.39 4.03
CA ALA A 29 -15.49 12.13 3.42
C ALA A 29 -16.46 11.23 2.65
N TYR A 30 -15.97 10.23 1.91
CA TYR A 30 -16.82 9.24 1.25
C TYR A 30 -17.62 8.42 2.28
N ALA A 31 -16.97 8.02 3.38
CA ALA A 31 -17.62 7.24 4.43
C ALA A 31 -18.65 8.04 5.23
N ASP A 32 -18.39 9.33 5.49
CA ASP A 32 -19.33 10.25 6.13
C ASP A 32 -20.62 10.43 5.27
N ASP A 33 -20.54 10.22 3.95
CA ASP A 33 -21.68 10.21 3.01
C ASP A 33 -22.27 8.80 2.76
N GLY A 34 -21.88 7.81 3.57
CA GLY A 34 -22.45 6.45 3.55
C GLY A 34 -21.83 5.49 2.52
N TRP A 35 -20.71 5.84 1.90
CA TRP A 35 -20.01 4.98 0.94
C TRP A 35 -18.85 4.21 1.57
N THR A 36 -18.62 2.99 1.09
CA THR A 36 -17.39 2.26 1.41
C THR A 36 -16.22 2.80 0.57
N ALA A 37 -15.32 3.56 1.20
CA ALA A 37 -14.11 4.04 0.56
C ALA A 37 -13.00 2.95 0.55
N VAL A 38 -12.36 2.76 -0.61
CA VAL A 38 -11.17 1.90 -0.74
C VAL A 38 -10.00 2.76 -1.22
N VAL A 39 -8.97 2.91 -0.38
CA VAL A 39 -7.72 3.57 -0.78
C VAL A 39 -6.69 2.51 -1.13
N GLN A 40 -6.23 2.52 -2.38
CA GLN A 40 -5.11 1.71 -2.84
C GLN A 40 -3.87 2.59 -2.96
N ASP A 41 -2.82 2.28 -2.19
CA ASP A 41 -1.55 2.97 -2.28
C ASP A 41 -0.39 2.09 -1.79
N ILE A 42 0.84 2.49 -2.09
CA ILE A 42 2.05 1.95 -1.47
C ILE A 42 2.31 2.72 -0.17
N VAL A 43 2.01 2.08 0.95
CA VAL A 43 2.25 2.61 2.30
C VAL A 43 3.08 1.57 3.06
N LEU A 44 4.33 1.90 3.35
CA LEU A 44 5.33 0.96 3.88
C LEU A 44 6.02 1.53 5.12
N GLY A 45 6.62 0.64 5.91
CA GLY A 45 7.36 1.03 7.09
C GLY A 45 6.51 1.79 8.09
N GLU A 46 7.11 2.80 8.71
CA GLU A 46 6.46 3.70 9.65
C GLU A 46 5.33 4.55 9.04
N ASP A 47 5.20 4.58 7.70
CA ASP A 47 4.05 5.27 7.09
C ASP A 47 2.76 4.51 7.28
N LEU A 48 2.79 3.18 7.41
CA LEU A 48 1.57 2.39 7.59
C LEU A 48 0.83 2.73 8.89
N PRO A 49 1.45 2.66 10.10
CA PRO A 49 0.78 3.09 11.32
C PRO A 49 0.37 4.57 11.28
N ARG A 50 1.21 5.47 10.76
CA ARG A 50 0.87 6.90 10.62
C ARG A 50 -0.34 7.13 9.72
N TYR A 51 -0.49 6.35 8.66
CA TYR A 51 -1.65 6.40 7.77
C TYR A 51 -2.91 5.92 8.49
N VAL A 52 -2.82 4.79 9.19
CA VAL A 52 -3.92 4.21 9.97
C VAL A 52 -4.43 5.20 11.03
N ASP A 53 -3.52 5.90 11.72
CA ASP A 53 -3.86 6.90 12.74
C ASP A 53 -4.57 8.14 12.17
N ARG A 54 -4.43 8.42 10.86
CA ARG A 54 -5.08 9.57 10.20
C ARG A 54 -6.53 9.29 9.81
N VAL A 55 -6.88 8.04 9.55
CA VAL A 55 -8.24 7.66 9.13
C VAL A 55 -9.14 7.64 10.36
N ARG A 56 -10.21 8.44 10.35
CA ARG A 56 -11.16 8.49 11.48
C ARG A 56 -12.27 7.46 11.34
N THR A 57 -12.70 7.18 10.12
CA THR A 57 -13.83 6.26 9.84
C THR A 57 -13.61 4.89 10.43
N ARG A 58 -14.66 4.32 11.04
CA ARG A 58 -14.67 2.96 11.58
C ARG A 58 -15.94 2.19 11.13
N PRO A 59 -15.86 0.87 10.91
CA PRO A 59 -14.65 0.04 11.00
C PRO A 59 -13.61 0.38 9.92
N LEU A 60 -12.33 0.27 10.28
CA LEU A 60 -11.20 0.43 9.35
C LEU A 60 -10.56 -0.94 9.14
N HIS A 61 -10.45 -1.35 7.88
CA HIS A 61 -9.79 -2.59 7.51
C HIS A 61 -8.47 -2.28 6.79
N VAL A 62 -7.37 -2.77 7.33
CA VAL A 62 -6.03 -2.67 6.72
C VAL A 62 -5.73 -4.00 6.04
N VAL A 63 -5.44 -3.96 4.74
CA VAL A 63 -5.11 -5.14 3.93
C VAL A 63 -3.78 -4.92 3.22
N VAL A 64 -2.83 -5.81 3.48
CA VAL A 64 -1.50 -5.81 2.85
C VAL A 64 -1.39 -7.00 1.92
N LEU A 65 -1.21 -6.74 0.63
CA LEU A 65 -0.94 -7.76 -0.38
C LEU A 65 0.59 -7.92 -0.50
N ALA A 66 1.10 -9.09 -0.14
CA ALA A 66 2.53 -9.39 -0.05
C ALA A 66 2.95 -10.55 -0.97
N PRO A 67 2.69 -10.46 -2.30
CA PRO A 67 3.15 -11.48 -3.25
C PRO A 67 4.68 -11.59 -3.24
N SER A 68 5.18 -12.74 -3.65
CA SER A 68 6.61 -12.97 -3.82
C SER A 68 7.20 -12.08 -4.93
N PRO A 69 8.50 -11.73 -4.85
CA PRO A 69 9.19 -10.99 -5.91
C PRO A 69 9.06 -11.63 -7.30
N GLY A 70 9.05 -12.97 -7.36
CA GLY A 70 8.87 -13.71 -8.61
C GLY A 70 7.52 -13.44 -9.27
N ALA A 71 6.44 -13.53 -8.50
CA ALA A 71 5.09 -13.26 -8.98
C ALA A 71 4.92 -11.80 -9.44
N VAL A 72 5.52 -10.85 -8.71
CA VAL A 72 5.51 -9.42 -9.11
C VAL A 72 6.23 -9.22 -10.44
N ARG A 73 7.44 -9.77 -10.61
CA ARG A 73 8.20 -9.66 -11.86
C ARG A 73 7.43 -10.22 -13.06
N GLU A 74 6.81 -11.38 -12.89
CA GLU A 74 6.01 -12.01 -13.94
C GLU A 74 4.81 -11.14 -14.36
N ARG A 75 4.12 -10.53 -13.38
CA ARG A 75 2.98 -9.62 -13.62
C ARG A 75 3.42 -8.32 -14.31
N GLU A 76 4.52 -7.74 -13.89
CA GLU A 76 5.06 -6.50 -14.49
C GLU A 76 5.53 -6.73 -15.94
N ALA A 77 6.17 -7.87 -16.22
CA ALA A 77 6.56 -8.25 -17.58
C ALA A 77 5.37 -8.30 -18.55
N ARG A 78 4.19 -8.69 -18.05
CA ARG A 78 2.94 -8.73 -18.83
C ARG A 78 2.28 -7.36 -19.01
N ARG A 79 2.59 -6.35 -18.18
CA ARG A 79 1.95 -5.01 -18.22
C ARG A 79 2.67 -4.00 -19.13
N GLY A 80 3.90 -4.28 -19.56
CA GLY A 80 4.66 -3.41 -20.47
C GLY A 80 5.06 -2.04 -19.90
N LYS A 81 4.90 -1.83 -18.58
CA LYS A 81 5.33 -0.64 -17.83
C LYS A 81 6.00 -1.10 -16.55
N THR A 82 7.06 -0.41 -16.13
CA THR A 82 7.71 -0.66 -14.84
C THR A 82 7.32 0.43 -13.85
N GLY A 83 6.62 0.07 -12.78
CA GLY A 83 6.21 1.00 -11.71
C GLY A 83 7.30 1.29 -10.67
N TYR A 84 8.40 0.55 -10.72
CA TYR A 84 9.48 0.63 -9.73
C TYR A 84 10.56 1.57 -10.23
N GLY A 85 10.59 2.81 -9.72
CA GLY A 85 11.58 3.81 -10.09
C GLY A 85 13.01 3.38 -9.74
N ALA A 86 13.51 3.79 -8.57
CA ALA A 86 14.88 3.49 -8.13
C ALA A 86 15.02 2.16 -7.33
N TRP A 87 13.92 1.48 -7.03
CA TRP A 87 13.89 0.29 -6.19
C TRP A 87 13.78 -0.97 -7.04
N THR A 88 14.49 -2.03 -6.67
CA THR A 88 14.23 -3.38 -7.22
C THR A 88 13.02 -3.99 -6.52
N VAL A 89 12.37 -4.95 -7.19
CA VAL A 89 11.26 -5.72 -6.60
C VAL A 89 11.71 -6.40 -5.30
N GLU A 90 12.92 -6.93 -5.27
CA GLU A 90 13.52 -7.60 -4.12
C GLU A 90 13.78 -6.64 -2.96
N ALA A 91 14.30 -5.44 -3.24
CA ALA A 91 14.52 -4.42 -2.21
C ALA A 91 13.19 -3.95 -1.59
N PHE A 92 12.16 -3.82 -2.43
CA PHE A 92 10.83 -3.44 -1.99
C PHE A 92 10.20 -4.53 -1.12
N ASP A 93 10.27 -5.80 -1.53
CA ASP A 93 9.77 -6.94 -0.75
C ASP A 93 10.50 -7.08 0.59
N ALA A 94 11.83 -6.93 0.60
CA ALA A 94 12.61 -6.95 1.83
C ALA A 94 12.17 -5.84 2.79
N TYR A 95 11.97 -4.61 2.31
CA TYR A 95 11.50 -3.50 3.13
C TYR A 95 10.05 -3.68 3.59
N LEU A 96 9.17 -4.22 2.75
CA LEU A 96 7.81 -4.59 3.14
C LEU A 96 7.84 -5.59 4.31
N ARG A 97 8.58 -6.70 4.18
CA ARG A 97 8.55 -7.79 5.15
C ARG A 97 9.29 -7.48 6.46
N SER A 98 10.41 -6.76 6.38
CA SER A 98 11.25 -6.48 7.56
C SER A 98 11.04 -5.09 8.15
N GLY A 99 10.64 -4.11 7.35
CA GLY A 99 10.53 -2.72 7.76
C GLY A 99 9.12 -2.29 8.12
N THR A 100 8.07 -3.00 7.68
CA THR A 100 6.67 -2.59 7.86
C THR A 100 6.00 -3.33 9.01
N PRO A 101 5.45 -2.62 10.02
CA PRO A 101 4.67 -3.24 11.08
C PRO A 101 3.49 -4.04 10.54
N ARG A 102 3.24 -5.24 11.09
CA ARG A 102 2.15 -6.12 10.65
C ARG A 102 0.81 -5.69 11.26
N ILE A 103 0.15 -4.76 10.59
CA ILE A 103 -1.19 -4.27 10.95
C ILE A 103 -2.22 -4.87 9.98
N GLY A 104 -3.35 -5.35 10.52
CA GLY A 104 -4.47 -5.87 9.75
C GLY A 104 -4.21 -7.21 9.05
N LEU A 105 -4.91 -7.43 7.94
CA LEU A 105 -4.87 -8.66 7.15
C LEU A 105 -3.68 -8.63 6.19
N TRP A 106 -2.83 -9.66 6.26
CA TRP A 106 -1.68 -9.82 5.36
C TRP A 106 -1.87 -11.06 4.50
N LEU A 107 -1.90 -10.87 3.17
CA LEU A 107 -2.17 -11.94 2.22
C LEU A 107 -0.95 -12.18 1.33
N ASP A 108 -0.47 -13.42 1.26
CA ASP A 108 0.38 -13.84 0.16
C ASP A 108 -0.50 -14.09 -1.07
N THR A 109 -0.44 -13.17 -2.04
CA THR A 109 -1.23 -13.24 -3.27
C THR A 109 -0.41 -13.80 -4.45
N SER A 110 0.73 -14.45 -4.21
CA SER A 110 1.64 -14.92 -5.27
C SER A 110 0.94 -15.78 -6.33
N GLY A 111 0.14 -16.74 -5.87
CA GLY A 111 -0.59 -17.69 -6.72
C GLY A 111 -2.03 -17.30 -7.01
N GLN A 112 -2.51 -16.15 -6.51
CA GLN A 112 -3.91 -15.78 -6.59
C GLN A 112 -4.24 -15.01 -7.88
N THR A 113 -5.43 -15.27 -8.42
CA THR A 113 -6.11 -14.37 -9.36
C THR A 113 -6.68 -13.14 -8.62
N PRO A 114 -7.07 -12.07 -9.34
CA PRO A 114 -7.79 -10.95 -8.73
C PRO A 114 -9.06 -11.38 -7.97
N GLU A 115 -9.85 -12.30 -8.53
CA GLU A 115 -11.10 -12.78 -7.95
C GLU A 115 -10.86 -13.59 -6.66
N GLU A 116 -9.83 -14.43 -6.66
CA GLU A 116 -9.40 -15.18 -5.47
C GLU A 116 -8.89 -14.22 -4.40
N THR A 117 -8.15 -13.17 -4.79
CA THR A 117 -7.66 -12.15 -3.86
C THR A 117 -8.82 -11.41 -3.20
N VAL A 118 -9.82 -10.98 -3.98
CA VAL A 118 -11.02 -10.31 -3.45
C VAL A 118 -11.77 -11.24 -2.49
N SER A 119 -11.94 -12.50 -2.85
CA SER A 119 -12.62 -13.48 -2.00
C SER A 119 -11.88 -13.66 -0.66
N ALA A 120 -10.55 -13.83 -0.71
CA ALA A 120 -9.73 -13.95 0.49
C ALA A 120 -9.78 -12.70 1.39
N ILE A 121 -9.85 -11.51 0.80
CA ILE A 121 -10.06 -10.27 1.55
C ILE A 121 -11.41 -10.33 2.26
N LEU A 122 -12.50 -10.54 1.52
CA LEU A 122 -13.86 -10.54 2.06
C LEU A 122 -14.06 -11.59 3.16
N ASP A 123 -13.45 -12.77 3.03
CA ASP A 123 -13.48 -13.80 4.06
C ASP A 123 -12.72 -13.36 5.31
N GLY A 124 -11.55 -12.73 5.14
CA GLY A 124 -10.75 -12.21 6.25
C GLY A 124 -11.38 -10.99 6.97
N LEU A 125 -12.33 -10.29 6.35
CA LEU A 125 -13.06 -9.18 7.00
C LEU A 125 -14.30 -9.64 7.79
N ARG A 126 -14.72 -10.90 7.62
CA ARG A 126 -15.91 -11.47 8.29
C ARG A 126 -15.61 -12.13 9.64
N GLY A 127 -14.34 -12.38 9.95
CA GLY A 127 -13.86 -12.92 11.23
C GLY A 127 -13.50 -11.81 12.21
#